data_AF-A0A1Y2APU1-F1
#
_entry.id   AF-A0A1Y2APU1-F1
#
_cell.length_a   1.000
_cell.length_b   1.000
_cell.length_c   1.000
_cell.angle_alpha   90.00
_cell.angle_beta   90.00
_cell.angle_gamma   90.00
#
_symmetry.space_group_name_H-M   'P 1'
#
loop_
_entity.id
_entity.type
_entity.pdbx_description
1 polymer ?
#
loop_
_entity_poly.entity_id
_entity_poly.type
_entity_poly.pdbx_seq_one_letter_code
_entity_poly.pdbx_strand_id
1 'polypeptide(L)'
;MGQVTKETEEILSSLSRPLKPQGTLVPTELFAMRNEVDACNQRHLAQLPGQVKVFNALRNTVSDPRLHERLDKDCNAVDSLHLKVNAQVMCIKNLTDQGLVNGSLGCVIGFEEDTGLPVVDFKSGNGGNVSIRRTVNMEQWKLESGRDVVTKEQV
;
A
#
# COMPACT_ATOMS: atom_id res chain seq x y z
N MET A 1 18.19 29.39 3.84
CA MET A 1 17.58 28.79 2.64
C MET A 1 18.62 27.91 1.98
N GLY A 2 18.25 26.72 1.49
CA GLY A 2 19.19 25.86 0.75
C GLY A 2 19.49 26.47 -0.62
N GLN A 3 20.78 26.60 -0.98
CA GLN A 3 21.20 27.02 -2.31
C GLN A 3 21.61 25.78 -3.11
N VAL A 4 21.11 25.66 -4.34
CA VAL A 4 21.49 24.59 -5.27
C VAL A 4 22.58 25.14 -6.19
N THR A 5 23.75 24.49 -6.22
CA THR A 5 24.85 24.88 -7.12
C THR A 5 24.59 24.32 -8.53
N LYS A 6 25.22 24.91 -9.56
CA LYS A 6 25.13 24.40 -10.95
C LYS A 6 25.58 22.94 -11.04
N GLU A 7 26.63 22.56 -10.33
CA GLU A 7 27.10 21.17 -10.26
C GLU A 7 26.00 20.23 -9.71
N THR A 8 25.26 20.66 -8.68
CA THR A 8 24.15 19.86 -8.12
C THR A 8 23.00 19.73 -9.12
N GLU A 9 22.68 20.80 -9.84
CA GLU A 9 21.66 20.81 -10.90
C GLU A 9 22.01 19.87 -12.05
N GLU A 10 23.27 19.88 -12.50
CA GLU A 10 23.79 18.97 -13.53
C GLU A 10 23.71 17.50 -13.08
N ILE A 11 24.10 17.21 -11.83
CA ILE A 11 24.00 15.86 -11.26
C ILE A 11 22.55 15.38 -11.25
N LEU A 12 21.62 16.17 -10.71
CA LEU A 12 20.20 15.80 -10.63
C LEU A 12 19.59 15.60 -12.02
N SER A 13 19.93 16.48 -12.97
CA SER A 13 19.44 16.37 -14.36
C SER A 13 19.93 15.08 -15.02
N SER A 14 21.14 14.61 -14.73
CA SER A 14 21.67 13.34 -15.23
C SER A 14 20.92 12.10 -14.71
N LEU A 15 20.13 12.24 -13.64
CA LEU A 15 19.32 11.16 -13.05
C LEU A 15 17.98 10.93 -13.77
N SER A 16 17.60 11.76 -14.74
CA SER A 16 16.37 11.65 -15.53
C SER A 16 16.30 10.44 -16.47
N ARG A 17 17.40 9.69 -16.60
CA ARG A 17 17.46 8.46 -17.40
C ARG A 17 16.48 7.39 -16.88
N PRO A 18 15.92 6.53 -17.76
CA PRO A 18 15.05 5.43 -17.33
C PRO A 18 15.75 4.46 -16.37
N LEU A 19 15.04 4.03 -15.33
CA LEU A 19 15.51 3.00 -14.41
C LEU A 19 15.31 1.61 -15.01
N LYS A 20 16.28 0.73 -14.79
CA LYS A 20 16.13 -0.70 -15.13
C LYS A 20 15.40 -1.41 -13.98
N PRO A 21 14.36 -2.21 -14.24
CA PRO A 21 13.72 -3.03 -13.22
C PRO A 21 14.74 -3.96 -12.55
N GLN A 22 14.70 -4.07 -11.23
CA GLN A 22 15.51 -5.02 -10.46
C GLN A 22 14.61 -6.10 -9.83
N GLY A 23 14.48 -7.22 -10.52
CA GLY A 23 13.64 -8.35 -10.09
C GLY A 23 12.16 -8.12 -10.37
N THR A 24 11.29 -8.61 -9.48
CA THR A 24 9.83 -8.57 -9.61
C THR A 24 9.17 -7.27 -9.16
N LEU A 25 9.90 -6.41 -8.43
CA LEU A 25 9.37 -5.12 -8.00
C LEU A 25 9.84 -4.01 -8.94
N VAL A 26 8.90 -3.13 -9.26
CA VAL A 26 9.14 -1.89 -9.99
C VAL A 26 9.60 -0.83 -8.98
N PRO A 27 10.51 0.08 -9.35
CA PRO A 27 10.85 1.22 -8.50
C PRO A 27 9.59 1.99 -8.06
N THR A 28 9.53 2.34 -6.78
CA THR A 28 8.44 3.17 -6.26
C THR A 28 8.56 4.58 -6.82
N GLU A 29 7.55 5.03 -7.56
CA GLU A 29 7.46 6.40 -8.06
C GLU A 29 6.96 7.34 -6.94
N LEU A 30 7.64 8.47 -6.75
CA LEU A 30 7.30 9.47 -5.74
C LEU A 30 6.67 10.70 -6.41
N PHE A 31 5.50 11.10 -5.91
CA PHE A 31 4.77 12.28 -6.38
C PHE A 31 4.46 13.23 -5.22
N ALA A 32 4.23 14.51 -5.53
CA ALA A 32 3.93 15.52 -4.52
C ALA A 32 2.46 15.44 -4.05
N MET A 33 1.54 15.10 -4.95
CA MET A 33 0.11 15.06 -4.66
C MET A 33 -0.45 13.64 -4.66
N ARG A 34 -1.42 13.36 -3.78
CA ARG A 34 -2.07 12.04 -3.67
C ARG A 34 -2.77 11.61 -4.95
N ASN A 35 -3.42 12.53 -5.66
CA ASN A 35 -4.09 12.23 -6.93
C ASN A 35 -3.11 11.77 -8.03
N GLU A 36 -1.87 12.26 -8.03
CA GLU A 36 -0.82 11.80 -8.94
C GLU A 36 -0.40 10.36 -8.61
N VAL A 37 -0.25 10.06 -7.31
CA VAL A 37 0.02 8.69 -6.82
C VAL A 37 -1.11 7.74 -7.22
N ASP A 38 -2.37 8.13 -6.98
CA ASP A 38 -3.55 7.32 -7.29
C ASP A 38 -3.66 7.05 -8.80
N ALA A 39 -3.49 8.08 -9.63
CA ALA A 39 -3.51 7.93 -11.08
C ALA A 39 -2.38 7.02 -11.59
N CYS A 40 -1.18 7.13 -11.00
CA CYS A 40 -0.05 6.26 -11.34
C CYS A 40 -0.33 4.80 -10.96
N ASN A 41 -0.79 4.55 -9.73
CA ASN A 41 -1.11 3.21 -9.24
C ASN A 41 -2.23 2.55 -10.06
N GLN A 42 -3.29 3.29 -10.38
CA GLN A 42 -4.39 2.79 -11.21
C GLN A 42 -3.92 2.41 -12.62
N ARG A 43 -3.06 3.23 -13.24
CA ARG A 43 -2.47 2.93 -14.55
C ARG A 43 -1.64 1.65 -14.51
N HIS A 44 -0.79 1.47 -13.49
CA HIS A 44 0.00 0.24 -13.32
C HIS A 44 -0.89 -0.99 -13.12
N LEU A 45 -1.91 -0.89 -12.26
CA LEU A 45 -2.87 -1.98 -12.04
C LEU A 45 -3.67 -2.33 -13.31
N ALA A 46 -4.05 -1.34 -14.11
CA ALA A 46 -4.77 -1.55 -15.36
C ALA A 46 -3.94 -2.32 -16.40
N GLN A 47 -2.62 -2.10 -16.42
CA GLN A 47 -1.69 -2.79 -17.33
C GLN A 47 -1.45 -4.26 -16.95
N LEU A 48 -1.70 -4.64 -15.70
CA LEU A 48 -1.55 -6.03 -15.29
C LEU A 48 -2.65 -6.91 -15.90
N PRO A 49 -2.33 -8.12 -16.39
CA PRO A 49 -3.32 -9.06 -16.89
C PRO A 49 -4.17 -9.62 -15.72
N GLY A 50 -5.27 -10.28 -16.08
CA GLY A 50 -6.14 -10.97 -15.12
C GLY A 50 -7.28 -10.12 -14.56
N GLN A 51 -8.13 -10.78 -13.79
CA GLN A 51 -9.33 -10.18 -13.21
C GLN A 51 -8.99 -9.34 -11.98
N VAL A 52 -9.61 -8.16 -11.88
CA VAL A 52 -9.55 -7.34 -10.67
C VAL A 52 -10.39 -7.99 -9.58
N LYS A 53 -9.81 -8.14 -8.39
CA LYS A 53 -10.53 -8.47 -7.16
C LYS A 53 -10.66 -7.22 -6.31
N VAL A 54 -11.87 -6.96 -5.80
CA VAL A 54 -12.19 -5.75 -5.05
C VAL A 54 -12.46 -6.12 -3.59
N PHE A 55 -11.80 -5.43 -2.68
CA PHE A 55 -11.96 -5.56 -1.23
C PHE A 55 -12.50 -4.24 -0.68
N ASN A 56 -13.76 -4.27 -0.24
CA ASN A 56 -14.41 -3.10 0.35
C ASN A 56 -14.19 -3.09 1.85
N ALA A 57 -13.84 -1.93 2.39
CA ALA A 57 -13.63 -1.75 3.82
C ALA A 57 -14.92 -2.01 4.58
N LEU A 58 -14.82 -2.71 5.71
CA LEU A 58 -15.93 -2.91 6.64
C LEU A 58 -15.87 -1.83 7.72
N ARG A 59 -17.05 -1.36 8.14
CA ARG A 59 -17.19 -0.29 9.11
C ARG A 59 -18.28 -0.65 10.11
N ASN A 60 -18.07 -0.31 11.37
CA ASN A 60 -19.13 -0.45 12.36
C ASN A 60 -20.13 0.71 12.29
N THR A 61 -21.34 0.46 12.79
CA THR A 61 -22.35 1.50 12.95
C THR A 61 -22.02 2.33 14.18
N VAL A 62 -21.99 3.66 14.01
CA VAL A 62 -21.78 4.64 15.08
C VAL A 62 -22.87 5.70 15.06
N SER A 63 -23.10 6.36 16.19
CA SER A 63 -24.13 7.38 16.36
C SER A 63 -23.84 8.65 15.55
N ASP A 64 -22.57 9.08 15.50
CA ASP A 64 -22.09 10.21 14.71
C ASP A 64 -21.24 9.73 13.51
N PRO A 65 -21.77 9.80 12.27
CA PRO A 65 -21.03 9.42 11.07
C PRO A 65 -19.72 10.20 10.85
N ARG A 66 -19.57 11.40 11.41
CA ARG A 66 -18.34 12.21 11.29
C ARG A 66 -17.14 11.55 11.96
N LEU A 67 -17.37 10.58 12.84
CA LEU A 67 -16.30 9.77 13.43
C LEU A 67 -15.57 8.92 12.38
N HIS A 68 -16.27 8.46 11.33
CA HIS A 68 -15.63 7.76 10.21
C HIS A 68 -14.71 8.68 9.42
N GLU A 69 -15.14 9.90 9.12
CA GLU A 69 -14.30 10.91 8.43
C GLU A 69 -13.06 11.27 9.25
N ARG A 70 -13.18 11.29 10.58
CA ARG A 70 -12.03 11.51 11.47
C ARG A 70 -11.06 10.32 11.42
N LEU A 71 -11.57 9.10 11.48
CA LEU A 71 -10.75 7.89 11.36
C LEU A 71 -10.02 7.84 10.01
N ASP A 72 -10.67 8.24 8.91
CA ASP A 72 -10.08 8.25 7.58
C ASP A 72 -8.97 9.28 7.39
N LYS A 73 -8.91 10.33 8.22
CA LYS A 73 -7.79 11.28 8.19
C LYS A 73 -6.49 10.66 8.71
N ASP A 74 -6.62 9.73 9.65
CA ASP A 74 -5.49 9.07 10.34
C ASP A 74 -5.21 7.66 9.77
N CYS A 75 -6.13 7.11 8.99
CA CYS A 75 -6.03 5.78 8.39
C CYS A 75 -5.69 5.86 6.90
N ASN A 76 -4.58 5.23 6.50
CA ASN A 76 -4.18 5.15 5.10
C ASN A 76 -4.94 4.08 4.30
N ALA A 77 -5.76 3.25 4.94
CA ALA A 77 -6.51 2.20 4.25
C ALA A 77 -7.63 2.83 3.41
N VAL A 78 -7.68 2.48 2.13
CA VAL A 78 -8.73 2.95 1.21
C VAL A 78 -10.04 2.19 1.44
N ASP A 79 -11.16 2.80 1.03
CA ASP A 79 -12.48 2.17 1.15
C ASP A 79 -12.70 1.03 0.17
N SER A 80 -12.08 1.10 -1.01
CA SER A 80 -12.19 0.07 -2.03
C SER A 80 -10.81 -0.23 -2.59
N LEU A 81 -10.22 -1.34 -2.14
CA LEU A 81 -8.92 -1.79 -2.58
C LEU A 81 -9.06 -2.72 -3.78
N HIS A 82 -8.40 -2.37 -4.88
CA HIS A 82 -8.43 -3.14 -6.12
C HIS A 82 -7.10 -3.87 -6.28
N LEU A 83 -7.13 -5.20 -6.39
CA LEU A 83 -5.93 -6.02 -6.52
C LEU A 83 -6.01 -6.94 -7.74
N LYS A 84 -4.85 -7.23 -8.31
CA LYS A 84 -4.63 -8.27 -9.33
C LYS A 84 -3.41 -9.09 -8.93
N VAL A 85 -3.29 -10.30 -9.47
CA VAL A 85 -2.01 -11.04 -9.40
C VAL A 85 -0.92 -10.21 -10.09
N ASN A 86 0.27 -10.21 -9.52
CA ASN A 86 1.42 -9.36 -9.85
C ASN A 86 1.29 -7.87 -9.48
N ALA A 87 0.25 -7.48 -8.74
CA ALA A 87 0.18 -6.12 -8.20
C ALA A 87 1.21 -5.92 -7.09
N GLN A 88 2.05 -4.88 -7.23
CA GLN A 88 2.94 -4.43 -6.16
C GLN A 88 2.12 -3.72 -5.09
N VAL A 89 2.33 -4.11 -3.84
CA VAL A 89 1.61 -3.60 -2.66
C VAL A 89 2.59 -3.18 -1.59
N MET A 90 2.11 -2.36 -0.65
CA MET A 90 2.87 -1.92 0.51
C MET A 90 2.03 -2.15 1.77
N CYS A 91 2.64 -2.75 2.79
CA CYS A 91 2.00 -2.87 4.08
C CYS A 91 1.86 -1.48 4.72
N ILE A 92 0.66 -1.14 5.21
CA ILE A 92 0.35 0.16 5.83
C ILE A 92 0.16 0.06 7.36
N LYS A 93 0.39 -1.13 7.93
CA LYS A 93 0.24 -1.42 9.36
C LYS A 93 1.47 -2.20 9.87
N ASN A 94 1.79 -2.04 11.15
CA ASN A 94 2.85 -2.82 11.77
C ASN A 94 2.29 -4.15 12.25
N LEU A 95 2.67 -5.24 11.58
CA LEU A 95 2.33 -6.63 11.92
C LEU A 95 3.63 -7.34 12.33
N THR A 96 4.18 -6.91 13.47
CA THR A 96 5.53 -7.30 13.91
C THR A 96 5.63 -8.78 14.25
N ASP A 97 4.52 -9.38 14.70
CA ASP A 97 4.35 -10.82 14.88
C ASP A 97 4.51 -11.62 13.57
N GLN A 98 4.18 -10.99 12.43
CA GLN A 98 4.35 -11.55 11.09
C GLN A 98 5.65 -11.14 10.41
N GLY A 99 6.45 -10.28 11.04
CA GLY A 99 7.69 -9.71 10.50
C GLY A 99 7.47 -8.59 9.47
N LEU A 100 6.28 -7.98 9.43
CA LEU A 100 5.94 -6.91 8.51
C LEU A 100 5.80 -5.58 9.25
N VAL A 101 6.28 -4.51 8.62
CA VAL A 101 6.17 -3.15 9.13
C VAL A 101 5.49 -2.27 8.09
N ASN A 102 5.00 -1.11 8.52
CA ASN A 102 4.55 -0.09 7.58
C ASN A 102 5.70 0.27 6.63
N GLY A 103 5.45 0.15 5.32
CA GLY A 103 6.46 0.30 4.27
C GLY A 103 7.00 -1.01 3.70
N SER A 104 6.70 -2.17 4.30
CA SER A 104 7.09 -3.47 3.74
C SER A 104 6.47 -3.66 2.36
N LEU A 105 7.30 -3.73 1.32
CA LEU A 105 6.88 -3.92 -0.06
C LEU A 105 6.69 -5.41 -0.39
N GLY A 106 5.67 -5.72 -1.17
CA GLY A 106 5.40 -7.07 -1.65
C GLY A 106 4.71 -7.11 -3.00
N CYS A 107 4.50 -8.31 -3.50
CA CYS A 107 3.79 -8.56 -4.75
C CYS A 107 2.69 -9.60 -4.51
N VAL A 108 1.47 -9.33 -4.99
CA VAL A 108 0.35 -10.29 -4.91
C VAL A 108 0.67 -11.48 -5.82
N ILE A 109 0.84 -12.67 -5.23
CA ILE A 109 1.13 -13.91 -5.96
C ILE A 109 -0.12 -14.74 -6.24
N GLY A 110 -1.23 -14.41 -5.58
CA GLY A 110 -2.49 -15.13 -5.73
C GLY A 110 -3.53 -14.70 -4.71
N PHE A 111 -4.62 -15.44 -4.69
CA PHE A 111 -5.67 -15.34 -3.68
C PHE A 111 -5.93 -16.74 -3.14
N GLU A 112 -6.11 -16.87 -1.83
CA GLU A 112 -6.41 -18.14 -1.17
C GLU A 112 -7.77 -18.67 -1.65
N GLU A 113 -7.87 -19.97 -1.91
CA GLU A 113 -9.08 -20.58 -2.50
C GLU A 113 -10.28 -20.53 -1.54
N ASP A 114 -10.05 -20.79 -0.26
CA ASP A 114 -11.11 -20.91 0.75
C ASP A 114 -11.66 -19.55 1.19
N THR A 115 -10.78 -18.60 1.48
CA THR A 115 -11.15 -17.28 2.04
C THR A 115 -11.25 -16.19 0.97
N GLY A 116 -10.59 -16.39 -0.17
CA GLY A 116 -10.44 -15.37 -1.20
C GLY A 116 -9.46 -14.24 -0.85
N LEU A 117 -8.76 -14.32 0.29
CA LEU A 117 -7.83 -13.29 0.76
C LEU A 117 -6.55 -13.25 -0.09
N PRO A 118 -5.90 -12.07 -0.22
CA PRO A 118 -4.70 -11.95 -1.02
C PRO A 118 -3.51 -12.66 -0.36
N VAL A 119 -2.75 -13.39 -1.18
CA VAL A 119 -1.46 -13.96 -0.80
C VAL A 119 -0.36 -13.09 -1.39
N VAL A 120 0.50 -12.56 -0.53
CA VAL A 120 1.54 -11.58 -0.90
C VAL A 120 2.92 -12.13 -0.57
N ASP A 121 3.84 -11.97 -1.50
CA ASP A 121 5.27 -12.25 -1.32
C ASP A 121 6.01 -10.96 -0.98
N PHE A 122 6.31 -10.76 0.31
CA PHE A 122 6.97 -9.56 0.82
C PHE A 122 8.50 -9.67 0.75
N LYS A 123 9.19 -8.58 0.41
CA LYS A 123 10.66 -8.53 0.51
C LYS A 123 11.10 -8.42 1.97
N SER A 124 12.10 -9.22 2.36
CA SER A 124 12.76 -9.02 3.66
C SER A 124 13.64 -7.78 3.64
N GLY A 125 13.60 -6.97 4.70
CA GLY A 125 14.30 -5.69 4.81
C GLY A 125 15.84 -5.76 4.83
N ASN A 126 16.43 -6.97 4.86
CA ASN A 126 17.88 -7.15 5.04
C ASN A 126 18.69 -7.25 3.73
N GLY A 127 18.14 -6.86 2.58
CA GLY A 127 18.89 -6.83 1.31
C GLY A 127 19.30 -8.19 0.75
N GLY A 128 18.83 -9.30 1.34
CA GLY A 128 18.98 -10.64 0.80
C GLY A 128 17.80 -11.03 -0.11
N ASN A 129 17.99 -12.08 -0.94
CA ASN A 129 16.94 -12.69 -1.79
C ASN A 129 15.88 -13.47 -0.99
N VAL A 130 15.68 -13.16 0.29
CA VAL A 130 14.71 -13.85 1.14
C VAL A 130 13.40 -13.08 1.07
N SER A 131 12.36 -13.75 0.61
CA SER A 131 10.99 -13.25 0.63
C SER A 131 10.15 -14.02 1.64
N ILE A 132 9.10 -13.36 2.14
CA ILE A 132 8.19 -13.92 3.13
C ILE A 132 6.80 -13.91 2.52
N ARG A 133 6.25 -15.11 2.28
CA ARG A 133 4.87 -15.28 1.82
C ARG A 133 3.90 -15.22 2.97
N ARG A 134 2.84 -14.41 2.84
CA ARG A 134 1.77 -14.26 3.84
C ARG A 134 0.43 -14.16 3.14
N THR A 135 -0.56 -14.86 3.68
CA THR A 135 -1.97 -14.51 3.45
C THR A 135 -2.26 -13.26 4.28
N VAL A 136 -2.71 -12.19 3.63
CA VAL A 136 -3.00 -10.94 4.32
C VAL A 136 -4.46 -10.95 4.76
N ASN A 137 -4.67 -10.86 6.06
CA ASN A 137 -5.99 -10.89 6.69
C ASN A 137 -6.60 -9.49 6.78
N MET A 138 -7.89 -9.44 7.12
CA MET A 138 -8.54 -8.18 7.45
C MET A 138 -7.90 -7.57 8.70
N GLU A 139 -7.42 -6.34 8.58
CA GLU A 139 -6.82 -5.58 9.65
C GLU A 139 -7.74 -4.45 10.10
N GLN A 140 -7.86 -4.23 11.41
CA GLN A 140 -8.71 -3.18 11.98
C GLN A 140 -7.92 -1.94 12.38
N TRP A 141 -8.47 -0.77 12.06
CA TRP A 141 -8.14 0.53 12.62
C TRP A 141 -9.30 1.01 13.50
N LYS A 142 -8.98 1.64 14.62
CA LYS A 142 -9.97 2.13 15.58
C LYS A 142 -9.67 3.55 16.03
N LEU A 143 -10.73 4.31 16.27
CA LEU A 143 -10.68 5.61 16.95
C LEU A 143 -11.69 5.59 18.09
N GLU A 144 -11.25 5.99 19.28
CA GLU A 144 -12.09 6.09 20.48
C GLU A 144 -12.47 7.56 20.68
N SER A 145 -13.77 7.84 20.84
CA SER A 145 -14.30 9.20 21.03
C SER A 145 -15.39 9.20 22.08
N GLY A 146 -15.02 9.42 23.34
CA GLY A 146 -15.95 9.38 24.47
C GLY A 146 -16.41 7.95 24.74
N ARG A 147 -17.70 7.65 24.51
CA ARG A 147 -18.26 6.30 24.65
C ARG A 147 -18.32 5.54 23.33
N ASP A 148 -18.12 6.22 22.20
CA ASP A 148 -18.17 5.60 20.89
C ASP A 148 -16.79 5.07 20.49
N VAL A 149 -16.77 3.88 19.93
CA VAL A 149 -15.60 3.30 19.24
C VAL A 149 -15.97 3.17 17.78
N VAL A 150 -15.21 3.82 16.90
CA VAL A 150 -15.39 3.70 15.45
C VAL A 150 -14.30 2.82 14.88
N THR A 151 -14.66 1.89 13.99
CA THR A 151 -13.73 0.94 13.38
C THR A 151 -13.82 0.94 11.86
N LYS A 152 -12.68 0.69 11.23
CA LYS A 152 -12.53 0.42 9.80
C LYS A 152 -11.67 -0.83 9.65
N GLU A 153 -12.13 -1.80 8.88
CA GLU A 153 -11.41 -3.04 8.60
C GLU A 153 -11.14 -3.15 7.10
N GLN A 154 -9.91 -3.50 6.73
CA GLN A 154 -9.49 -3.68 5.35
C GLN A 154 -8.34 -4.68 5.29
N VAL A 155 -8.21 -5.39 4.16
CA VAL A 155 -7.05 -6.24 3.89
C VAL A 155 -5.77 -5.44 3.64
#